data_AF-A0A7V3T7J4-F1
#
_entry.id   AF-A0A7V3T7J4-F1
#
_cell.length_a   1.000
_cell.length_b   1.000
_cell.length_c   1.000
_cell.angle_alpha   90.00
_cell.angle_beta   90.00
_cell.angle_gamma   90.00
#
_symmetry.space_group_name_H-M   'P 1'
#
loop_
_entity.id
_entity.type
_entity.pdbx_description
1 polymer ?
#
loop_
_entity_poly.entity_id
_entity_poly.type
_entity_poly.pdbx_seq_one_letter_code
_entity_poly.pdbx_strand_id
1 'polypeptide(L)'
;MELYVSVHREDAHAPRCYEYRPLDKIKMPKRLRDPVLVAMAEKLKSLKGRALDRRRGCTVEPVFGVMKAVLGFGQLLLRGLEKVGGEWALVCLAYNVKRLHRLGAGLSLAGAA
;
A
#
# COMPACT_ATOMS: atom_id res chain seq x y z
N MET A 1 2.66 -4.30 18.07
CA MET A 1 2.43 -3.47 16.87
C MET A 1 0.94 -3.54 16.55
N GLU A 2 0.17 -2.48 16.80
CA GLU A 2 -1.25 -2.48 16.40
C GLU A 2 -1.35 -2.28 14.89
N LEU A 3 -1.98 -3.22 14.22
CA LEU A 3 -2.14 -3.20 12.77
C LEU A 3 -3.40 -2.40 12.41
N TYR A 4 -3.28 -1.48 11.45
CA TYR A 4 -4.40 -0.79 10.80
C TYR A 4 -4.37 -1.15 9.32
N VAL A 5 -5.34 -1.94 8.87
CA VAL A 5 -5.45 -2.43 7.48
C VAL A 5 -6.87 -2.24 7.02
N SER A 6 -7.01 -1.63 5.85
CA SER A 6 -8.28 -1.47 5.14
C SER A 6 -8.95 -2.83 4.93
N VAL A 7 -10.13 -2.97 5.53
CA VAL A 7 -10.88 -4.23 5.60
C VAL A 7 -11.57 -4.56 4.28
N HIS A 8 -11.93 -3.52 3.52
CA HIS A 8 -12.61 -3.65 2.24
C HIS A 8 -12.42 -2.36 1.43
N ARG A 9 -12.65 -2.42 0.12
CA ARG A 9 -12.82 -1.23 -0.73
C ARG A 9 -14.19 -0.57 -0.45
N GLU A 10 -14.45 -0.19 0.79
CA GLU A 10 -15.72 0.45 1.17
C GLU A 10 -15.96 1.73 0.34
N ASP A 11 -14.88 2.47 0.06
CA ASP A 11 -14.92 3.69 -0.76
C ASP A 11 -15.10 3.45 -2.28
N ALA A 12 -14.97 2.22 -2.78
CA ALA A 12 -15.18 1.93 -4.21
C ALA A 12 -16.66 1.97 -4.62
N HIS A 13 -17.56 1.99 -3.64
CA HIS A 13 -19.01 2.08 -3.84
C HIS A 13 -19.62 3.32 -3.18
N ALA A 14 -18.79 4.19 -2.57
CA ALA A 14 -19.25 5.46 -2.04
C ALA A 14 -19.64 6.38 -3.22
N PRO A 15 -20.83 7.00 -3.20
CA PRO A 15 -21.28 7.87 -4.26
C PRO A 15 -20.34 9.07 -4.37
N ARG A 16 -19.71 9.27 -5.53
CA ARG A 16 -18.93 10.48 -5.82
C ARG A 16 -19.87 11.60 -6.26
N CYS A 17 -19.54 12.84 -5.94
CA CYS A 17 -20.35 14.02 -6.30
C CYS A 17 -20.58 14.21 -7.82
N TYR A 18 -19.84 13.50 -8.66
CA TYR A 18 -19.93 13.52 -10.13
C TYR A 18 -20.27 12.14 -10.74
N GLU A 19 -20.73 11.18 -9.94
CA GLU A 19 -21.07 9.85 -10.46
C GLU A 19 -22.49 9.83 -11.03
N TYR A 20 -22.64 10.04 -12.35
CA TYR A 20 -23.86 9.70 -13.11
C TYR A 20 -23.96 8.17 -13.28
N ARG A 21 -23.88 7.42 -12.18
CA ARG A 21 -24.09 5.98 -12.21
C ARG A 21 -25.61 5.76 -12.24
N PRO A 22 -26.17 5.10 -13.27
CA PRO A 22 -27.59 4.73 -13.25
C PRO A 22 -27.92 3.98 -11.97
N LEU A 23 -29.06 4.29 -11.34
CA LEU A 23 -29.43 3.77 -10.01
C LEU A 23 -29.35 2.23 -9.96
N ASP A 24 -29.74 1.57 -11.04
CA ASP A 24 -29.73 0.10 -11.20
C ASP A 24 -28.33 -0.52 -11.14
N LYS A 25 -27.29 0.29 -11.37
CA LYS A 25 -25.88 -0.13 -11.36
C LYS A 25 -25.16 0.19 -10.05
N ILE A 26 -25.85 0.81 -9.09
CA ILE A 26 -25.31 1.07 -7.74
C ILE A 26 -25.31 -0.25 -6.98
N LYS A 27 -24.11 -0.80 -6.74
CA LYS A 27 -23.95 -2.03 -5.95
C LYS A 27 -23.89 -1.65 -4.47
N MET A 28 -24.77 -2.25 -3.67
CA MET A 28 -24.71 -2.09 -2.21
C MET A 28 -23.40 -2.66 -1.65
N PRO A 29 -22.82 -2.03 -0.62
CA PRO A 29 -21.62 -2.56 0.02
C PRO A 29 -21.90 -3.94 0.61
N LYS A 30 -20.92 -4.84 0.52
CA LYS A 30 -21.01 -6.18 1.09
C LYS A 30 -20.97 -6.09 2.62
N ARG A 31 -21.86 -6.82 3.29
CA ARG A 31 -21.83 -6.96 4.75
C ARG A 31 -20.65 -7.82 5.19
N LEU A 32 -19.79 -7.27 6.05
CA LEU A 32 -18.70 -8.01 6.70
C LEU A 32 -19.29 -9.01 7.71
N ARG A 33 -18.86 -10.26 7.64
CA ARG A 33 -19.30 -11.35 8.54
C ARG A 33 -18.22 -11.78 9.53
N ASP A 34 -16.96 -11.65 9.14
CA ASP A 34 -15.83 -12.08 9.95
C ASP A 34 -15.61 -11.12 11.13
N PRO A 35 -15.47 -11.61 12.37
CA PRO A 35 -15.37 -10.77 13.56
C PRO A 35 -14.11 -9.90 13.57
N VAL A 36 -13.00 -10.38 12.99
CA VAL A 36 -11.73 -9.63 12.91
C VAL A 36 -11.90 -8.45 11.94
N LEU A 37 -12.55 -8.70 10.81
CA LEU A 37 -12.86 -7.67 9.82
C LEU A 37 -13.81 -6.60 10.39
N VAL A 38 -14.85 -7.00 11.13
CA VAL A 38 -15.76 -6.04 11.80
C VAL A 38 -15.01 -5.18 12.81
N ALA A 39 -14.19 -5.78 13.68
CA ALA A 39 -13.41 -5.05 14.66
C ALA A 39 -12.42 -4.07 13.99
N MET A 40 -11.81 -4.46 12.88
CA MET A 40 -10.91 -3.57 12.14
C MET A 40 -11.67 -2.43 11.43
N ALA A 41 -12.88 -2.69 10.92
CA ALA A 41 -13.72 -1.65 10.30
C ALA A 41 -14.12 -0.60 11.35
N GLU A 42 -14.44 -1.04 12.57
CA GLU A 42 -14.69 -0.13 13.69
C GLU A 42 -13.45 0.67 14.08
N LYS A 43 -12.26 0.05 14.11
CA LYS A 43 -10.99 0.75 14.35
C LYS A 43 -10.71 1.84 13.31
N LEU A 44 -11.01 1.58 12.04
CA LEU A 44 -10.82 2.53 10.94
C LEU A 44 -11.87 3.65 10.89
N LYS A 45 -13.02 3.50 11.54
CA LYS A 45 -13.98 4.60 11.68
C LYS A 45 -13.45 5.74 12.55
N SER A 46 -12.55 5.44 13.49
CA SER A 46 -11.94 6.44 14.36
C SER A 46 -11.09 7.47 13.58
N LEU A 47 -11.04 8.73 14.06
CA LEU A 47 -10.22 9.78 13.45
C LEU A 47 -8.73 9.38 13.38
N LYS A 48 -8.21 8.73 14.44
CA LYS A 48 -6.85 8.22 14.50
C LYS A 48 -6.59 7.12 13.46
N GLY A 49 -7.53 6.18 13.32
CA GLY A 49 -7.46 5.11 12.32
C GLY A 49 -7.45 5.65 10.88
N ARG A 50 -8.33 6.62 10.57
CA ARG A 50 -8.36 7.28 9.26
C ARG A 50 -7.08 8.04 8.94
N ALA A 51 -6.51 8.75 9.92
CA ALA A 51 -5.27 9.50 9.74
C ALA A 51 -4.09 8.56 9.44
N LEU A 52 -3.99 7.44 10.15
CA LEU A 52 -2.97 6.42 9.90
C LEU A 52 -3.13 5.77 8.54
N ASP A 53 -4.35 5.40 8.16
CA ASP A 53 -4.60 4.78 6.85
C ASP A 53 -4.29 5.73 5.69
N ARG A 54 -4.68 7.01 5.79
CA ARG A 54 -4.31 8.05 4.82
C ARG A 54 -2.80 8.22 4.70
N ARG A 55 -2.06 8.15 5.82
CA ARG A 55 -0.60 8.23 5.82
C ARG A 55 0.04 7.03 5.11
N ARG A 56 -0.57 5.84 5.16
CA ARG A 56 -0.09 4.66 4.42
C ARG A 56 -0.21 4.85 2.91
N GLY A 57 -1.31 5.47 2.47
CA GLY A 57 -1.54 5.79 1.06
C GLY A 57 -0.41 6.61 0.41
N CYS A 58 0.17 7.57 1.14
CA CYS A 58 1.26 8.39 0.61
C CYS A 58 2.66 7.81 0.85
N THR A 59 2.83 6.82 1.73
CA THR A 59 4.15 6.32 2.14
C THR A 59 4.47 4.95 1.54
N VAL A 60 3.70 3.92 1.90
CA VAL A 60 4.03 2.52 1.56
C VAL A 60 3.45 2.10 0.22
N GLU A 61 2.26 2.58 -0.14
CA GLU A 61 1.63 2.25 -1.42
C GLU A 61 2.47 2.65 -2.65
N PRO A 62 3.06 3.86 -2.74
CA PRO A 62 3.89 4.21 -3.89
C PRO A 62 5.16 3.35 -3.96
N VAL A 63 5.73 2.93 -2.82
CA VAL A 63 6.88 2.02 -2.79
C VAL A 63 6.54 0.69 -3.47
N PHE A 64 5.42 0.07 -3.06
CA PHE A 64 4.95 -1.17 -3.68
C PHE A 64 4.58 -0.99 -5.15
N GLY A 65 3.99 0.15 -5.52
CA GLY A 65 3.71 0.49 -6.92
C GLY A 65 4.99 0.54 -7.77
N VAL A 66 6.05 1.20 -7.27
CA VAL A 66 7.35 1.26 -7.96
C VAL A 66 7.97 -0.13 -8.07
N MET A 67 7.94 -0.93 -7.02
CA MET A 67 8.48 -2.30 -7.04
C MET A 67 7.77 -3.16 -8.09
N LYS A 68 6.44 -3.11 -8.15
CA LYS A 68 5.66 -3.92 -9.08
C LYS A 68 5.76 -3.44 -10.52
N ALA A 69 5.50 -2.15 -10.77
CA ALA A 69 5.38 -1.64 -12.13
C ALA A 69 6.72 -1.25 -12.75
N VAL A 70 7.69 -0.79 -11.95
CA VAL A 70 8.95 -0.22 -12.48
C VAL A 70 10.14 -1.14 -12.25
N LEU A 71 10.17 -1.91 -11.17
CA LEU A 71 11.18 -2.98 -11.00
C LEU A 71 10.71 -4.32 -11.58
N GLY A 72 9.44 -4.43 -12.03
CA GLY A 72 8.88 -5.66 -12.57
C GLY A 72 8.71 -6.78 -11.53
N PHE A 73 8.84 -6.48 -10.23
CA PHE A 73 8.78 -7.47 -9.17
C PHE A 73 7.32 -7.72 -8.75
N GLY A 74 6.67 -8.64 -9.46
CA GLY A 74 5.26 -9.00 -9.23
C GLY A 74 5.05 -10.28 -8.41
N GLN A 75 6.03 -11.19 -8.39
CA GLN A 75 5.92 -12.51 -7.78
C GLN A 75 7.23 -12.95 -7.14
N LEU A 76 7.12 -13.73 -6.06
CA LEU A 76 8.25 -14.41 -5.43
C LEU A 76 8.58 -15.67 -6.24
N LEU A 77 9.87 -15.91 -6.49
CA LEU A 77 10.31 -17.07 -7.25
C LEU A 77 10.65 -18.25 -6.32
N LEU A 78 11.14 -17.93 -5.12
CA LEU A 78 11.49 -18.89 -4.09
C LEU A 78 10.30 -19.22 -3.19
N ARG A 79 10.33 -20.43 -2.60
CA ARG A 79 9.36 -20.90 -1.61
C ARG A 79 10.06 -21.10 -0.25
N GLY A 80 9.36 -20.75 0.82
CA GLY A 80 9.86 -20.81 2.20
C GLY A 80 10.29 -19.43 2.71
N LEU A 81 9.97 -19.15 3.99
CA LEU A 81 10.12 -17.81 4.60
C LEU A 81 11.56 -17.28 4.52
N GLU A 82 12.55 -18.14 4.77
CA GLU A 82 13.96 -17.76 4.74
C GLU A 82 14.41 -17.31 3.34
N LYS A 83 14.10 -18.12 2.32
CA LYS A 83 14.48 -17.84 0.93
C LYS A 83 13.73 -16.63 0.37
N VAL A 84 12.43 -16.52 0.66
CA VAL A 84 11.59 -15.34 0.34
C VAL A 84 12.14 -14.09 1.00
N GLY A 85 12.64 -14.20 2.24
CA GLY A 85 13.29 -13.08 2.93
C GLY A 85 14.50 -12.55 2.17
N GLY A 86 15.32 -13.43 1.60
CA GLY A 86 16.44 -13.06 0.74
C GLY A 86 16.02 -12.34 -0.54
N GLU A 87 15.02 -12.86 -1.25
CA GLU A 87 14.46 -12.19 -2.45
C GLU A 87 13.93 -10.80 -2.10
N TRP A 88 13.19 -10.70 -1.00
CA TRP A 88 12.61 -9.45 -0.55
C TRP A 88 13.68 -8.42 -0.19
N ALA A 89 14.75 -8.85 0.49
CA ALA A 89 15.89 -7.99 0.80
C ALA A 89 16.56 -7.44 -0.47
N LEU A 90 16.71 -8.27 -1.51
CA LEU A 90 17.29 -7.85 -2.79
C LEU A 90 16.41 -6.80 -3.49
N VAL A 91 15.09 -6.99 -3.48
CA VAL A 91 14.13 -6.04 -4.06
C VAL A 91 14.14 -4.71 -3.32
N CYS A 92 14.17 -4.76 -1.99
CA CYS A 92 14.31 -3.58 -1.15
C CYS A 92 15.62 -2.83 -1.45
N LEU A 93 16.73 -3.56 -1.62
CA LEU A 93 18.02 -2.97 -1.99
C LEU A 93 17.93 -2.26 -3.35
N ALA A 94 17.40 -2.93 -4.37
CA ALA A 94 17.24 -2.35 -5.71
C ALA A 94 16.37 -1.07 -5.69
N TYR A 95 15.26 -1.10 -4.94
CA TYR A 95 14.43 0.08 -4.74
C TYR A 95 15.20 1.23 -4.07
N ASN A 96 15.95 0.94 -3.00
CA ASN A 96 16.70 1.94 -2.24
C ASN A 96 17.82 2.56 -3.09
N VAL A 97 18.56 1.77 -3.86
CA VAL A 97 19.60 2.26 -4.79
C VAL A 97 18.99 3.20 -5.82
N LYS A 98 17.88 2.80 -6.45
CA LYS A 98 17.16 3.65 -7.41
C LYS A 98 16.69 4.96 -6.78
N ARG A 99 16.20 4.91 -5.54
CA ARG A 99 15.76 6.09 -4.79
C ARG A 99 16.93 7.02 -4.47
N LEU A 100 18.07 6.49 -4.03
CA LEU A 100 19.29 7.26 -3.76
C LEU A 100 19.81 7.97 -5.01
N HIS A 101 19.85 7.25 -6.14
CA HIS A 101 20.22 7.83 -7.43
C HIS A 101 19.30 9.01 -7.80
N ARG A 102 17.98 8.83 -7.68
CA ARG A 102 17.02 9.90 -7.98
C ARG A 102 17.10 11.09 -7.02
N LEU A 103 17.49 10.86 -5.77
CA LEU A 103 17.70 11.92 -4.78
C LEU A 103 19.05 12.64 -4.96
N GLY A 104 19.89 12.24 -5.92
CA GLY A 104 21.19 12.88 -6.16
C GLY A 104 22.21 12.65 -5.04
N ALA A 105 21.96 11.70 -4.13
CA ALA A 105 22.82 11.45 -2.97
C ALA A 105 24.25 11.05 -3.38
N GLY A 106 24.41 10.41 -4.54
CA GLY A 106 25.72 10.07 -5.11
C GLY A 106 26.54 11.26 -5.60
N LEU A 107 25.92 12.40 -5.94
CA LEU A 107 26.65 13.62 -6.35
C LEU A 107 27.10 14.46 -5.16
N SER A 108 26.33 14.51 -4.06
CA SER A 108 26.73 15.32 -2.89
C SER A 108 27.96 14.76 -2.16
N LEU A 109 28.17 13.44 -2.23
CA LEU A 109 29.35 12.78 -1.65
C LEU A 109 30.62 12.97 -2.50
N ALA A 110 30.49 13.24 -3.79
CA ALA A 110 31.62 13.47 -4.69
C ALA A 110 32.13 14.92 -4.69
N GLY A 111 31.31 15.88 -4.24
CA GLY A 111 31.69 17.30 -4.14
C GLY A 111 32.20 17.74 -2.76
N ALA A 112 32.31 16.82 -1.80
CA ALA A 112 32.82 17.08 -0.45
C ALA A 112 34.26 16.56 -0.23
N ALA A 113 35.01 16.32 -1.33
CA ALA A 113 36.41 15.92 -1.34
C ALA A 113 37.28 17.03 -1.95
#